data_AF-A0A3C2BTW6-F1
#
_entry.id   AF-A0A3C2BTW6-F1
#
_cell.length_a   1.000
_cell.length_b   1.000
_cell.length_c   1.000
_cell.angle_alpha   90.00
_cell.angle_beta   90.00
_cell.angle_gamma   90.00
#
_symmetry.space_group_name_H-M   'P 1'
#
loop_
_entity.id
_entity.type
_entity.pdbx_description
1 polymer ?
#
loop_
_entity_poly.entity_id
_entity_poly.type
_entity_poly.pdbx_seq_one_letter_code
_entity_poly.pdbx_strand_id
1 'polypeptide(L)' 'TRGQLIDRVWGSDYVGDTKTLDVHVKRLRGKIEPDPSVPRYLVTVRGLGYKFEP' A
#
# COMPACT_ATOMS: atom_id res chain seq x y z
N THR A 1 -0.10 6.66 7.38
CA THR A 1 0.64 5.50 7.92
C THR A 1 -0.04 4.22 7.48
N ARG A 2 0.60 3.04 7.64
CA ARG A 2 -0.02 1.75 7.32
C ARG A 2 -1.37 1.54 8.02
N GLY A 3 -1.45 1.87 9.31
CA GLY A 3 -2.70 1.80 10.09
C GLY A 3 -3.80 2.65 9.49
N GLN A 4 -3.52 3.93 9.19
CA GLN A 4 -4.50 4.82 8.54
C GLN A 4 -5.01 4.31 7.19
N LEU A 5 -4.15 3.63 6.42
CA LEU A 5 -4.56 3.02 5.14
C LEU A 5 -5.46 1.80 5.37
N ILE A 6 -5.16 0.97 6.37
CA ILE A 6 -6.02 -0.15 6.78
C ILE A 6 -7.39 0.37 7.23
N ASP A 7 -7.41 1.31 8.18
CA ASP A 7 -8.63 1.84 8.77
C ASP A 7 -9.54 2.47 7.71
N ARG A 8 -8.96 3.17 6.73
CA ARG A 8 -9.73 3.86 5.68
C ARG A 8 -10.25 2.93 4.59
N VAL A 9 -9.56 1.82 4.31
CA VAL A 9 -9.93 0.90 3.21
C VAL A 9 -10.78 -0.26 3.72
N TRP A 10 -10.48 -0.79 4.91
CA TRP A 10 -11.17 -1.95 5.50
C TRP A 10 -12.00 -1.62 6.74
N GLY A 11 -11.83 -0.42 7.33
CA GLY A 11 -12.53 -0.02 8.55
C GLY A 11 -11.70 -0.23 9.82
N SER A 12 -12.07 0.48 10.89
CA SER A 12 -11.45 0.37 12.23
C SER A 12 -11.62 -1.00 12.88
N ASP A 13 -12.64 -1.74 12.46
CA ASP A 13 -12.98 -3.05 13.03
C ASP A 13 -12.27 -4.19 12.29
N TYR A 14 -11.34 -3.85 11.38
CA TYR A 14 -10.57 -4.83 10.63
C TYR A 14 -9.59 -5.57 11.55
N VAL A 15 -9.99 -6.76 12.00
CA VAL A 15 -9.13 -7.70 12.73
C VAL A 15 -8.34 -8.53 11.72
N GLY A 16 -7.39 -7.89 11.03
CA GLY A 16 -6.52 -8.57 10.07
C GLY A 16 -5.11 -8.02 10.03
N ASP A 17 -4.18 -8.80 9.47
CA ASP A 17 -2.78 -8.41 9.37
C ASP A 17 -2.59 -7.29 8.32
N THR A 18 -1.75 -6.33 8.65
CA THR A 18 -1.18 -5.34 7.72
C THR A 18 -0.59 -5.95 6.45
N LYS A 19 -0.25 -7.24 6.43
CA LYS A 19 0.15 -7.96 5.21
C LYS A 19 -0.90 -7.91 4.09
N THR A 20 -2.20 -7.81 4.42
CA THR A 20 -3.26 -7.66 3.41
C THR A 20 -3.08 -6.38 2.60
N LEU A 21 -2.68 -5.28 3.25
CA LEU A 21 -2.35 -4.02 2.57
C LEU A 21 -1.19 -4.21 1.60
N ASP A 22 -0.11 -4.87 2.03
CA ASP A 22 1.08 -5.09 1.20
C ASP A 22 0.76 -5.90 -0.08
N VAL A 23 -0.12 -6.90 0.01
CA VAL A 23 -0.62 -7.66 -1.16
C VAL A 23 -1.38 -6.76 -2.13
N HIS A 24 -2.25 -5.89 -1.62
CA HIS A 24 -3.04 -5.00 -2.45
C HIS A 24 -2.17 -3.93 -3.11
N VAL A 25 -1.20 -3.38 -2.40
CA VAL A 25 -0.18 -2.48 -2.96
C VAL A 25 0.58 -3.17 -4.10
N LYS A 26 1.03 -4.42 -3.90
CA LYS A 26 1.74 -5.18 -4.95
C LYS A 26 0.87 -5.35 -6.20
N ARG A 27 -0.42 -5.67 -6.02
CA ARG A 27 -1.38 -5.78 -7.13
C ARG A 27 -1.61 -4.45 -7.85
N LEU A 28 -1.70 -3.34 -7.11
CA LEU A 28 -1.86 -2.00 -7.67
C LEU A 28 -0.63 -1.60 -8.49
N ARG A 29 0.58 -1.82 -7.97
CA ARG A 29 1.82 -1.57 -8.71
C ARG A 29 1.85 -2.32 -10.04
N GLY A 30 1.42 -3.58 -10.06
CA GLY A 30 1.29 -4.37 -11.29
C GLY A 30 0.36 -3.79 -12.35
N LYS A 31 -0.52 -2.85 -11.98
CA LYS A 31 -1.47 -2.20 -12.90
C LYS A 31 -1.08 -0.78 -13.30
N ILE A 32 -0.37 -0.05 -12.44
CA ILE A 32 -0.11 1.39 -12.61
C ILE A 32 1.37 1.73 -12.87
N GLU A 33 2.29 0.86 -12.46
CA GLU A 33 3.72 1.10 -12.64
C GLU A 33 4.18 0.55 -13.99
N PRO A 34 5.10 1.24 -14.70
CA PRO A 34 5.79 0.66 -15.84
C PRO A 34 6.63 -0.56 -15.44
N ASP A 35 7.28 -0.50 -14.27
CA ASP A 35 8.00 -1.61 -13.66
C ASP A 35 7.62 -1.73 -12.17
N PRO A 36 6.84 -2.75 -11.78
CA PRO A 36 6.42 -2.94 -10.39
C PRO A 36 7.58 -3.19 -9.40
N SER A 37 8.75 -3.60 -9.89
CA SER A 37 9.95 -3.82 -9.08
C SER A 37 10.69 -2.52 -8.76
N VAL A 38 10.48 -1.48 -9.58
CA VAL A 38 11.03 -0.13 -9.41
C VAL A 38 9.87 0.89 -9.39
N PRO A 39 9.05 0.90 -8.32
CA PRO A 39 7.83 1.72 -8.27
C PRO A 39 8.16 3.21 -8.22
N ARG A 40 7.60 3.98 -9.16
CA ARG A 40 7.73 5.44 -9.22
C ARG A 40 6.51 6.17 -8.68
N TYR A 41 5.33 5.57 -8.80
CA TYR A 41 4.07 6.21 -8.40
C TYR A 41 3.65 5.84 -6.99
N LEU A 42 3.68 4.56 -6.63
CA LEU A 42 3.27 4.07 -5.32
C LEU A 42 4.49 3.61 -4.53
N VAL A 43 5.12 4.53 -3.80
CA VAL A 43 6.43 4.33 -3.15
C VAL A 43 6.26 3.80 -1.73
N THR A 44 7.15 2.89 -1.31
CA THR A 44 7.21 2.41 0.08
C THR A 44 8.05 3.37 0.93
N VAL A 45 7.45 3.94 1.96
CA VAL A 45 8.17 4.68 3.01
C VAL A 45 8.42 3.72 4.17
N ARG A 46 9.64 3.21 4.28
CA ARG A 46 10.01 2.21 5.30
C ARG A 46 9.68 2.72 6.71
N GLY A 47 9.06 1.87 7.51
CA GLY A 47 8.62 2.22 8.88
C GLY A 47 7.34 3.07 8.97
N LEU A 48 6.84 3.61 7.85
CA LEU A 48 5.67 4.51 7.86
C LEU A 48 4.48 3.96 7.05
N GLY A 49 4.73 3.45 5.84
CA GLY A 49 3.71 2.90 4.94
C GLY A 49 3.96 3.21 3.48
N TYR A 50 2.94 3.75 2.81
CA TYR A 50 2.95 3.99 1.37
C TYR A 50 2.61 5.44 1.06
N LYS A 51 3.22 5.98 0.02
CA LYS A 51 2.99 7.32 -0.50
C LYS A 51 2.73 7.24 -2.00
N PHE A 52 1.79 8.06 -2.47
CA PHE A 52 1.60 8.28 -3.89
C PHE A 52 2.41 9.51 -4.33
N GLU A 53 3.20 9.36 -5.39
CA GLU A 53 3.98 10.41 -6.03
C GLU A 53 3.58 10.46 -7.52
N PRO A 54 3.20 11.63 -8.07
CA PRO A 54 2.79 11.77 -9.47
C PRO A 54 3.96 11.86 -10.45
#